data_AF-A0A6B2CGA1-F1
#
_entry.id   AF-A0A6B2CGA1-F1
#
_cell.length_a   1.000
_cell.length_b   1.000
_cell.length_c   1.000
_cell.angle_alpha   90.00
_cell.angle_beta   90.00
_cell.angle_gamma   90.00
#
_symmetry.space_group_name_H-M   'P 1'
#
loop_
_entity.id
_entity.type
_entity.pdbx_description
1 polymer ?
#
loop_
_entity_poly.entity_id
_entity_poly.type
_entity_poly.pdbx_seq_one_letter_code
_entity_poly.pdbx_strand_id
1 'polypeptide(L)'
;MVISRVWGNRYLIHVDDIPLFGHIAFGVIDRGTNVLQVRSTTICPFNCVYCSVDAGPYSARRQSEFIVDADWLVEWVRLAYKLKRGEVLEALLDGVGEPATHPSLPKIVGELKKIVPRVALETRGFL
;
A
#
# COMPACT_ATOMS: atom_id res chain seq x y z
N MET A 1 2.40 16.74 -9.77
CA MET A 1 1.25 15.82 -9.83
C MET A 1 0.98 15.42 -11.28
N VAL A 2 1.48 14.26 -11.71
CA VAL A 2 1.12 13.67 -13.02
C VAL A 2 -0.19 12.92 -12.83
N ILE A 3 -1.26 13.36 -13.52
CA ILE A 3 -2.54 12.66 -13.49
C ILE A 3 -2.55 11.69 -14.67
N SER A 4 -2.35 10.42 -14.37
CA SER A 4 -2.58 9.33 -15.32
C SER A 4 -3.96 8.72 -15.09
N ARG A 5 -4.45 7.89 -16.02
CA ARG A 5 -5.73 7.18 -15.87
C ARG A 5 -5.50 5.67 -15.78
N VAL A 6 -6.36 5.00 -15.02
CA VAL A 6 -6.39 3.54 -14.89
C VAL A 6 -7.84 3.05 -14.99
N TRP A 7 -8.04 1.83 -15.50
CA TRP A 7 -9.37 1.23 -15.68
C TRP A 7 -10.36 2.16 -16.41
N GLY A 8 -9.94 2.63 -17.58
CA GLY A 8 -10.69 3.59 -18.39
C GLY A 8 -10.55 5.01 -17.86
N ASN A 9 -11.47 5.44 -17.00
CA ASN A 9 -11.61 6.86 -16.62
C ASN A 9 -11.21 7.19 -15.18
N ARG A 10 -10.73 6.25 -14.36
CA ARG A 10 -10.33 6.58 -12.98
C ARG A 10 -9.00 7.31 -12.96
N TYR A 11 -8.91 8.33 -12.10
CA TYR A 11 -7.66 9.05 -11.88
C TYR A 11 -6.68 8.18 -11.12
N LEU A 12 -5.45 8.06 -11.61
CA LEU A 12 -4.36 7.51 -10.84
C LEU A 12 -3.60 8.67 -10.17
N ILE A 13 -3.64 8.69 -8.85
CA ILE A 13 -3.03 9.72 -8.02
C ILE A 13 -1.73 9.15 -7.46
N HIS A 14 -0.62 9.77 -7.84
CA HIS A 14 0.68 9.51 -7.22
C HIS A 14 0.73 10.22 -5.87
N VAL A 15 1.07 9.46 -4.82
CA VAL A 15 1.13 9.95 -3.44
C VAL A 15 2.58 10.07 -3.02
N ASP A 16 3.04 11.31 -2.93
CA ASP A 16 4.35 11.74 -2.43
C ASP A 16 4.15 12.94 -1.50
N ASP A 17 5.18 13.27 -0.70
CA ASP A 17 5.29 14.50 0.11
C ASP A 17 4.11 14.84 1.06
N ILE A 18 3.25 13.87 1.38
CA ILE A 18 2.15 14.01 2.36
C ILE A 18 2.23 12.98 3.49
N PRO A 19 1.65 13.24 4.68
CA PRO A 19 1.60 12.25 5.75
C PRO A 19 0.91 10.94 5.36
N LEU A 20 1.56 9.80 5.63
CA LEU A 20 1.03 8.46 5.33
C LEU A 20 0.45 7.72 6.54
N PHE A 21 0.65 8.22 7.76
CA PHE A 21 0.17 7.55 8.96
C PHE A 21 -1.36 7.57 9.08
N GLY A 22 -1.93 6.41 9.37
CA GLY A 22 -3.34 6.28 9.73
C GLY A 22 -4.31 6.42 8.54
N HIS A 23 -3.82 6.72 7.35
CA HIS A 23 -4.65 6.74 6.15
C HIS A 23 -5.04 5.30 5.79
N ILE A 24 -6.35 5.04 5.72
CA ILE A 24 -6.85 3.66 5.64
C ILE A 24 -6.64 3.08 4.23
N ALA A 25 -6.72 3.88 3.17
CA ALA A 25 -6.66 3.31 1.81
C ALA A 25 -5.24 2.94 1.36
N PHE A 26 -4.24 3.72 1.80
CA PHE A 26 -2.83 3.63 1.43
C PHE A 26 -2.00 4.22 2.56
N GLY A 27 -0.71 3.90 2.64
CA GLY A 27 0.21 4.42 3.65
C GLY A 27 0.55 3.41 4.75
N VAL A 28 0.77 3.89 5.97
CA VAL A 28 1.21 3.07 7.11
C VAL A 28 0.17 3.12 8.22
N ILE A 29 -0.37 1.96 8.59
CA ILE A 29 -1.38 1.84 9.64
C ILE A 29 -0.79 1.04 10.79
N ASP A 30 -0.77 1.67 11.97
CA ASP A 30 -0.46 1.02 13.24
C ASP A 30 -1.76 0.86 14.03
N ARG A 31 -2.06 -0.38 14.45
CA ARG A 31 -3.24 -0.72 15.26
C ARG A 31 -2.87 -1.00 16.72
N GLY A 32 -1.68 -0.62 17.16
CA GLY A 32 -1.20 -0.87 18.53
C GLY A 32 -0.60 -2.27 18.70
N THR A 33 -0.21 -2.94 17.62
CA THR A 33 0.44 -4.26 17.62
C THR A 33 1.90 -4.13 17.20
N ASN A 34 2.63 -5.25 17.17
CA ASN A 34 3.98 -5.34 16.60
C ASN A 34 3.99 -5.58 15.07
N VAL A 35 2.84 -5.43 14.41
CA VAL A 35 2.70 -5.55 12.95
C VAL A 35 2.23 -4.21 12.39
N LEU A 36 2.96 -3.68 11.41
CA LEU A 36 2.53 -2.52 10.64
C LEU A 36 1.84 -2.99 9.36
N GLN A 37 0.66 -2.45 9.08
CA GLN A 37 0.05 -2.59 7.75
C GLN A 37 0.64 -1.52 6.84
N VAL A 38 1.15 -1.93 5.68
CA VAL A 38 1.87 -1.09 4.74
C VAL A 38 1.17 -1.19 3.38
N ARG A 39 0.37 -0.18 3.04
CA ARG A 39 -0.50 -0.18 1.87
C ARG A 39 0.10 0.67 0.76
N SER A 40 0.73 0.01 -0.20
CA SER A 40 1.54 0.68 -1.23
C SER A 40 0.72 1.17 -2.42
N THR A 41 -0.44 0.55 -2.70
CA THR A 41 -1.29 0.86 -3.85
C THR A 41 -2.74 0.47 -3.59
N THR A 42 -3.69 1.14 -4.23
CA THR A 42 -5.10 0.73 -4.26
C THR A 42 -5.51 0.07 -5.57
N ILE A 43 -4.63 0.00 -6.56
CA ILE A 43 -4.91 -0.65 -7.84
C ILE A 43 -5.15 -2.14 -7.60
N CYS A 44 -6.23 -2.67 -8.15
CA CYS A 44 -6.52 -4.10 -8.15
C CYS A 44 -6.96 -4.53 -9.56
N PRO A 45 -6.44 -5.64 -10.10
CA PRO A 45 -6.87 -6.18 -11.39
C PRO A 45 -8.09 -7.12 -11.24
N PHE A 46 -8.49 -7.45 -10.01
CA PHE A 46 -9.55 -8.42 -9.74
C PHE A 46 -10.89 -7.76 -9.40
N ASN A 47 -12.00 -8.39 -9.82
CA ASN A 47 -13.37 -7.98 -9.48
C ASN A 47 -14.02 -9.03 -8.58
N CYS A 48 -13.48 -9.23 -7.36
CA CYS A 48 -14.05 -10.22 -6.46
C CYS A 48 -15.49 -9.85 -6.07
N VAL A 49 -16.43 -10.79 -6.17
CA VAL A 49 -17.86 -10.56 -5.88
C VAL A 49 -18.15 -10.12 -4.44
N TYR A 50 -17.20 -10.35 -3.53
CA TYR A 50 -17.25 -9.98 -2.12
C TYR A 50 -16.27 -8.86 -1.74
N CYS A 51 -15.71 -8.15 -2.73
CA CYS A 51 -14.75 -7.07 -2.47
C CYS A 51 -15.46 -5.90 -1.77
N SER A 52 -15.22 -5.73 -0.47
CA SER A 52 -15.85 -4.68 0.35
C SER A 52 -15.48 -3.25 -0.08
N VAL A 53 -14.37 -3.08 -0.79
CA VAL A 53 -13.82 -1.79 -1.23
C VAL A 53 -13.97 -1.55 -2.73
N ASP A 54 -14.59 -2.50 -3.45
CA ASP A 54 -14.93 -2.38 -4.87
C ASP A 54 -13.71 -2.00 -5.74
N ALA A 55 -12.51 -2.53 -5.48
CA ALA A 55 -11.25 -2.04 -6.07
C ALA A 55 -11.04 -2.40 -7.55
N GLY A 56 -11.84 -3.34 -8.07
CA GLY A 56 -11.60 -3.92 -9.38
C GLY A 56 -11.88 -3.00 -10.58
N PRO A 57 -11.44 -3.37 -11.78
CA PRO A 57 -11.66 -2.60 -13.01
C PRO A 57 -13.14 -2.32 -13.34
N TYR A 58 -14.06 -3.16 -12.89
CA TYR A 58 -15.50 -3.04 -13.16
C TYR A 58 -16.28 -2.31 -12.07
N SER A 59 -15.59 -1.76 -11.06
CA SER A 59 -16.29 -0.90 -10.10
C SER A 59 -16.97 0.29 -10.79
N ALA A 60 -18.22 0.48 -10.42
CA ALA A 60 -19.06 1.58 -10.89
C ALA A 60 -18.98 2.82 -9.97
N ARG A 61 -18.27 2.71 -8.84
CA ARG A 61 -18.29 3.73 -7.77
C ARG A 61 -16.94 4.41 -7.58
N ARG A 62 -15.83 3.70 -7.73
CA ARG A 62 -14.49 4.26 -7.52
C ARG A 62 -14.13 5.29 -8.59
N GLN A 63 -13.67 6.45 -8.13
CA GLN A 63 -13.30 7.58 -8.99
C GLN A 63 -11.78 7.70 -9.17
N SER A 64 -11.01 7.19 -8.21
CA SER A 64 -9.56 7.30 -8.21
C SER A 64 -8.90 6.05 -7.62
N GLU A 65 -7.68 5.81 -8.08
CA GLU A 65 -6.73 4.87 -7.48
C GLU A 65 -5.48 5.63 -7.04
N PHE A 66 -4.76 5.05 -6.09
CA PHE A 66 -3.57 5.65 -5.51
C PHE A 66 -2.39 4.71 -5.66
N ILE A 67 -1.24 5.29 -5.95
CA ILE A 67 0.06 4.63 -5.90
C ILE A 67 0.99 5.48 -5.04
N VAL A 68 1.55 4.90 -3.98
CA VAL A 68 2.43 5.62 -3.07
C VAL A 68 3.85 5.58 -3.59
N ASP A 69 4.59 6.67 -3.50
CA ASP A 69 6.02 6.64 -3.78
C ASP A 69 6.74 5.64 -2.86
N ALA A 70 7.64 4.85 -3.45
CA ALA A 70 8.29 3.75 -2.74
C ALA A 70 9.24 4.24 -1.63
N ASP A 71 10.02 5.30 -1.89
CA ASP A 71 10.95 5.84 -0.90
C ASP A 71 10.18 6.54 0.22
N TRP A 72 9.13 7.28 -0.14
CA TRP A 72 8.25 7.92 0.81
C TRP A 72 7.57 6.90 1.73
N LEU A 73 7.00 5.82 1.19
CA LEU A 73 6.40 4.73 1.97
C LEU A 73 7.41 4.12 2.96
N VAL A 74 8.62 3.83 2.50
CA VAL A 74 9.70 3.25 3.32
C VAL A 74 10.08 4.19 4.47
N GLU A 75 10.19 5.50 4.22
CA GLU A 75 10.53 6.48 5.25
C GLU A 75 9.44 6.61 6.32
N TRP A 76 8.16 6.53 5.95
CA TRP A 76 7.08 6.47 6.94
C TRP A 76 7.07 5.18 7.75
N VAL A 77 7.42 4.03 7.15
CA VAL A 77 7.61 2.79 7.93
C VAL A 77 8.81 2.92 8.88
N ARG A 78 9.91 3.55 8.45
CA ARG A 78 11.07 3.84 9.30
C ARG A 78 10.68 4.73 10.48
N LEU A 79 9.86 5.75 10.24
CA LEU A 79 9.33 6.60 11.30
C LEU A 79 8.49 5.79 12.29
N ALA A 80 7.60 4.92 11.81
CA ALA A 80 6.81 4.02 12.64
C ALA A 80 7.65 3.10 13.51
N TYR A 81 8.65 2.47 12.91
CA TYR A 81 9.61 1.63 13.61
C TYR A 81 10.30 2.39 14.76
N LYS A 82 10.77 3.62 14.50
CA LYS A 82 11.39 4.49 15.51
C LYS A 82 10.42 4.89 16.61
N LEU A 83 9.20 5.31 16.27
CA LEU A 83 8.17 5.70 17.24
C LEU A 83 7.80 4.53 18.16
N LYS A 84 7.82 3.30 17.63
CA LYS A 84 7.60 2.06 18.37
C LYS A 84 8.89 1.47 18.96
N ARG A 85 9.97 2.27 19.08
CA ARG A 85 11.23 1.89 19.74
C ARG A 85 11.88 0.61 19.18
N GLY A 86 11.62 0.31 17.91
CA GLY A 86 12.12 -0.86 17.22
C GLY A 86 11.41 -2.17 17.55
N GLU A 87 10.25 -2.13 18.19
CA GLU A 87 9.48 -3.32 18.60
C GLU A 87 8.57 -3.89 17.49
N VAL A 88 8.61 -3.34 16.28
CA VAL A 88 7.88 -3.88 15.14
C VAL A 88 8.57 -5.15 14.64
N LEU A 89 7.83 -6.25 14.59
CA LEU A 89 8.31 -7.52 14.09
C LEU A 89 7.99 -7.74 12.62
N GLU A 90 6.91 -7.13 12.10
CA GLU A 90 6.48 -7.33 10.72
C GLU A 90 5.99 -6.04 10.06
N ALA A 91 6.37 -5.86 8.79
CA ALA A 91 5.66 -5.01 7.83
C ALA A 91 4.81 -5.92 6.92
N LEU A 92 3.49 -5.83 7.07
CA LEU A 92 2.52 -6.55 6.26
C LEU A 92 2.11 -5.67 5.09
N LEU A 93 2.53 -6.05 3.88
CA LEU A 93 2.03 -5.46 2.64
C LEU A 93 0.63 -6.04 2.36
N ASP A 94 -0.39 -5.37 2.88
CA ASP A 94 -1.82 -5.61 2.60
C ASP A 94 -2.38 -4.48 1.74
N GLY A 95 -3.70 -4.48 1.49
CA GLY A 95 -4.27 -3.34 0.80
C GLY A 95 -5.78 -3.33 0.59
N VAL A 96 -6.22 -2.13 0.22
CA VAL A 96 -7.49 -1.91 -0.50
C VAL A 96 -7.38 -2.45 -1.93
N GLY A 97 -6.18 -2.41 -2.51
CA GLY A 97 -5.87 -2.98 -3.82
C GLY A 97 -5.18 -4.34 -3.74
N GLU A 98 -4.51 -4.71 -4.83
CA GLU A 98 -3.60 -5.85 -4.90
C GLU A 98 -2.16 -5.32 -4.78
N PRO A 99 -1.45 -5.57 -3.68
CA PRO A 99 -0.10 -5.05 -3.45
C PRO A 99 0.90 -5.40 -4.57
N ALA A 100 0.73 -6.55 -5.23
CA ALA A 100 1.56 -6.98 -6.36
C ALA A 100 1.45 -6.08 -7.60
N THR A 101 0.47 -5.17 -7.67
CA THR A 101 0.36 -4.19 -8.76
C THR A 101 1.34 -3.03 -8.64
N HIS A 102 2.04 -2.88 -7.51
CA HIS A 102 2.98 -1.78 -7.36
C HIS A 102 4.26 -2.03 -8.18
N PRO A 103 4.64 -1.14 -9.12
CA PRO A 103 5.79 -1.32 -10.01
C PRO A 103 7.15 -1.38 -9.30
N SER A 104 7.22 -0.97 -8.03
CA SER A 104 8.43 -0.93 -7.22
C SER A 104 8.32 -1.87 -6.02
N LEU A 105 7.43 -2.87 -6.07
CA LEU A 105 7.27 -3.87 -5.01
C LEU A 105 8.61 -4.52 -4.61
N PRO A 106 9.51 -4.93 -5.54
CA PRO A 106 10.80 -5.49 -5.16
C PRO A 106 11.68 -4.51 -4.36
N LYS A 107 11.67 -3.23 -4.73
CA LYS A 107 12.38 -2.16 -4.01
C LYS A 107 11.79 -1.97 -2.61
N ILE A 108 10.47 -1.87 -2.51
CA ILE A 108 9.76 -1.72 -1.22
C ILE A 108 10.11 -2.89 -0.29
N VAL A 109 9.96 -4.13 -0.75
CA VAL A 109 10.29 -5.33 0.04
C VAL A 109 11.77 -5.33 0.45
N GLY A 110 12.67 -4.98 -0.47
CA GLY A 110 14.11 -4.91 -0.22
C GLY A 110 14.50 -3.90 0.87
N GLU A 111 13.91 -2.70 0.83
CA GLU A 111 14.18 -1.66 1.84
C GLU A 111 13.51 -1.97 3.18
N LEU A 112 12.29 -2.50 3.19
CA LEU A 112 11.59 -2.88 4.43
C LEU A 112 12.34 -3.97 5.19
N LYS A 113 12.95 -4.94 4.49
CA LYS A 113 13.81 -5.97 5.10
C LYS A 113 15.03 -5.42 5.84
N LYS A 114 15.44 -4.17 5.56
CA LYS A 114 16.52 -3.49 6.30
C LYS A 114 16.02 -2.81 7.58
N ILE A 115 14.71 -2.72 7.77
CA ILE A 115 14.06 -2.00 8.88
C ILE A 115 13.43 -3.00 9.86
N VAL A 116 12.67 -3.97 9.35
CA VAL A 116 11.90 -4.93 10.17
C VAL A 116 12.38 -6.36 9.97
N PRO A 117 12.26 -7.24 10.98
CA PRO A 117 12.66 -8.64 10.88
C PRO A 117 11.92 -9.44 9.82
N ARG A 118 10.63 -9.15 9.60
CA ARG A 118 9.75 -9.89 8.68
C ARG A 118 9.00 -8.92 7.76
N VAL A 119 8.90 -9.30 6.50
CA VAL A 119 8.01 -8.66 5.52
C VAL A 119 7.09 -9.74 4.98
N ALA A 120 5.78 -9.54 5.08
CA ALA A 120 4.76 -10.40 4.50
C ALA A 120 3.98 -9.66 3.42
N LEU A 121 3.34 -10.43 2.54
CA LEU A 121 2.53 -9.94 1.44
C LEU A 121 1.20 -10.69 1.42
N GLU A 122 0.10 -9.97 1.49
CA GLU A 122 -1.23 -10.51 1.23
C GLU A 122 -1.58 -10.25 -0.24
N THR A 123 -1.72 -11.33 -1.01
CA THR A 123 -1.95 -11.26 -2.45
C THR A 123 -2.89 -12.34 -2.90
N ARG A 124 -3.60 -12.11 -4.02
CA ARG A 124 -4.33 -13.14 -4.76
C ARG A 124 -3.47 -13.86 -5.79
N GLY A 125 -2.16 -13.63 -5.81
CA GLY A 125 -1.24 -14.26 -6.75
C GLY A 125 -1.25 -13.59 -8.13
N PHE A 126 -1.41 -12.28 -8.17
CA PHE A 126 -1.23 -11.50 -9.41
C PHE A 126 0.26 -11.43 -9.76
N LEU A 127 0.69 -12.20 -10.76
CA LEU A 127 2.03 -12.18 -11.35
C LEU A 127 1.95 -12.49 -12.84
#